data_AF-A0A7Y5Y0K4-F1
#
_entry.id   AF-A0A7Y5Y0K4-F1
#
_cell.length_a   1.000
_cell.length_b   1.000
_cell.length_c   1.000
_cell.angle_alpha   90.00
_cell.angle_beta   90.00
_cell.angle_gamma   90.00
#
_symmetry.space_group_name_H-M   'P 1'
#
loop_
_entity.id
_entity.type
_entity.pdbx_description
1 polymer ?
#
loop_
_entity_poly.entity_id
_entity_poly.type
_entity_poly.pdbx_seq_one_letter_code
_entity_poly.pdbx_strand_id
1 'polypeptide(L)' 'MTVFKAADEADEPAFFLRKGETCALGREQIVKAFMYREVSCAQGKGWIIYEAGYPFVRKNPSPSE' A
#
# COMPACT_ATOMS: atom_id res chain seq x y z
N MET A 1 7.77 7.92 0.07
CA MET A 1 6.56 7.15 -0.28
C MET A 1 5.37 7.91 0.28
N THR A 2 4.36 8.20 -0.54
CA THR A 2 3.22 9.03 -0.13
C THR A 2 2.27 8.21 0.74
N VAL A 3 1.85 8.79 1.86
CA VAL A 3 0.81 8.23 2.72
C VAL A 3 -0.43 9.09 2.56
N PHE A 4 -1.55 8.46 2.23
CA PHE A 4 -2.85 9.07 2.03
C PHE A 4 -3.68 9.03 3.32
N LYS A 5 -4.55 10.02 3.49
CA LYS A 5 -5.45 10.09 4.66
C LYS A 5 -6.45 8.93 4.69
N ALA A 6 -6.86 8.48 3.52
CA ALA A 6 -7.83 7.41 3.32
C ALA A 6 -7.41 6.53 2.13
N ALA A 7 -8.02 5.34 2.04
CA ALA A 7 -7.90 4.46 0.88
C ALA A 7 -9.09 4.72 -0.03
N ASP A 8 -9.01 5.72 -0.90
CA ASP A 8 -10.04 6.09 -1.87
C ASP A 8 -9.45 6.90 -3.04
N GLU A 9 -10.25 7.24 -4.05
CA GLU A 9 -9.75 7.91 -5.27
C GLU A 9 -9.44 9.40 -5.10
N ALA A 10 -9.98 10.05 -4.06
CA ALA A 10 -9.66 11.43 -3.71
C ALA A 10 -8.45 11.44 -2.76
N ASP A 11 -7.39 10.75 -3.18
CA ASP A 11 -6.14 10.49 -2.46
C ASP A 11 -5.46 11.79 -1.98
N GLU A 12 -5.91 12.33 -0.85
CA GLU A 12 -5.27 13.47 -0.20
C GLU A 12 -4.00 13.00 0.54
N PRO A 13 -2.83 13.60 0.26
CA PRO A 13 -1.62 13.26 0.99
C PRO A 13 -1.77 13.68 2.45
N ALA A 14 -1.51 12.73 3.35
CA ALA A 14 -1.37 12.97 4.78
C ALA A 14 0.07 13.42 5.10
N PHE A 15 1.05 12.62 4.68
CA PHE A 15 2.47 12.88 4.88
C PHE A 15 3.33 12.01 3.94
N PHE A 16 4.65 12.24 3.98
CA PHE A 16 5.61 11.49 3.18
C PHE A 16 6.51 10.63 4.08
N LEU A 17 6.54 9.33 3.81
CA LEU A 17 7.51 8.42 4.41
C LEU A 17 8.89 8.66 3.83
N ARG A 18 9.85 8.84 4.73
CA ARG A 18 11.27 8.88 4.40
C ARG A 18 11.80 7.46 4.21
N LYS A 19 12.79 7.31 3.34
CA LYS A 19 13.44 6.02 3.09
C LYS A 19 14.12 5.54 4.38
N GLY A 20 13.83 4.31 4.80
CA GLY A 20 14.37 3.73 6.03
C GLY A 20 13.55 4.01 7.29
N GLU A 21 12.45 4.77 7.20
CA GLU A 21 11.52 4.93 8.31
C GLU A 21 10.79 3.61 8.59
N THR A 22 10.81 3.17 9.85
CA THR A 22 10.14 1.94 10.27
C THR A 22 8.72 2.27 10.69
N CYS A 23 7.75 1.69 9.98
CA CYS A 23 6.33 1.84 10.27
C CYS A 23 5.70 0.48 10.53
N ALA A 24 4.72 0.42 11.42
CA ALA A 24 3.88 -0.74 11.58
C ALA A 24 2.92 -0.85 10.39
N LEU A 25 2.81 -2.05 9.82
CA LEU A 25 1.88 -2.36 8.73
C LEU A 25 0.58 -2.91 9.32
N GLY A 26 -0.54 -2.30 8.93
CA GLY A 26 -1.88 -2.69 9.36
C GLY A 26 -2.62 -3.52 8.31
N ARG A 27 -3.93 -3.30 8.21
CA ARG A 27 -4.83 -3.99 7.28
C ARG A 27 -4.57 -3.66 5.81
N GLU A 28 -5.05 -4.54 4.95
CA GLU A 28 -5.08 -4.36 3.51
C GLU A 28 -6.50 -4.08 3.05
N GLN A 29 -6.65 -3.24 2.03
CA GLN A 29 -7.94 -2.91 1.46
C GLN A 29 -7.80 -2.75 -0.06
N ILE A 30 -8.71 -3.36 -0.82
CA ILE A 30 -8.75 -3.16 -2.27
C ILE A 30 -9.86 -2.15 -2.57
N VAL A 31 -9.53 -1.10 -3.29
CA VAL A 31 -10.47 -0.08 -3.75
C VAL A 31 -10.37 0.01 -5.27
N LYS A 32 -11.46 -0.37 -5.93
CA LYS A 32 -11.51 -0.60 -7.38
C LYS A 32 -10.41 -1.55 -7.85
N ALA A 33 -9.36 -1.02 -8.48
CA ALA A 33 -8.24 -1.78 -9.04
C ALA A 33 -6.95 -1.63 -8.23
N PHE A 34 -6.94 -0.83 -7.16
CA PHE A 34 -5.76 -0.53 -6.35
C PHE A 34 -5.86 -1.21 -4.99
N MET A 35 -4.74 -1.77 -4.54
CA MET A 35 -4.59 -2.29 -3.19
C MET A 35 -3.93 -1.23 -2.32
N TYR A 36 -4.48 -1.01 -1.14
CA TYR A 36 -3.97 -0.09 -0.14
C TYR A 36 -3.54 -0.89 1.09
N ARG A 37 -2.46 -0.46 1.72
CA ARG A 37 -1.99 -1.00 3.00
C ARG A 37 -2.03 0.12 4.04
N GLU A 38 -2.61 -0.15 5.19
CA GLU A 38 -2.58 0.77 6.31
C GLU A 38 -1.16 0.82 6.90
N VAL A 39 -0.65 2.01 7.21
CA VAL A 39 0.65 2.23 7.85
C VAL A 39 0.50 3.11 9.08
N SER A 40 1.23 2.78 10.13
CA SER A 40 1.31 3.57 11.35
C SER A 40 2.77 3.85 11.68
N CYS A 41 3.15 5.12 11.62
CA CYS A 41 4.51 5.62 11.76
C CYS A 41 4.57 6.64 12.91
N ALA A 42 5.78 7.07 13.29
CA ALA A 42 5.95 8.13 14.30
C ALA A 42 5.29 9.46 13.90
N GLN A 43 5.22 9.74 12.59
CA GLN A 43 4.57 10.93 12.03
C GLN A 43 3.03 10.86 12.09
N GLY A 44 2.46 9.66 12.15
CA GLY A 44 1.02 9.46 12.09
C GLY A 44 0.63 8.15 11.39
N LYS A 45 -0.67 8.03 11.12
CA LYS A 45 -1.29 6.86 10.49
C LYS A 45 -1.95 7.24 9.17
N GLY A 46 -1.92 6.34 8.19
CA GLY A 46 -2.62 6.51 6.93
C GLY A 46 -2.50 5.29 6.03
N TRP A 47 -2.60 5.50 4.72
CA TRP A 47 -2.65 4.44 3.73
C TRP A 47 -1.58 4.63 2.66
N ILE A 48 -0.98 3.55 2.22
CA ILE A 48 -0.07 3.55 1.07
C ILE A 48 -0.69 2.74 -0.04
N ILE A 49 -0.54 3.20 -1.28
CA ILE A 49 -0.87 2.37 -2.44
C ILE A 49 0.18 1.26 -2.50
N TYR A 50 -0.32 0.04 -2.46
CA TYR A 50 0.43 -1.18 -2.63
C TYR A 50 0.48 -1.49 -4.13
N GLU A 51 1.50 -0.97 -4.82
CA GLU A 51 1.72 -1.27 -6.24
C GLU A 51 2.29 -2.68 -6.39
N ALA A 52 1.49 -3.59 -6.93
CA ALA A 52 1.92 -4.95 -7.25
C ALA A 52 2.91 -4.94 -8.43
N GLY A 53 4.18 -4.64 -8.13
CA GLY A 53 5.35 -4.68 -9.03
C GLY A 53 6.68 -4.92 -8.29
N TYR A 54 6.63 -5.14 -6.97
CA TYR A 54 7.71 -5.53 -6.07
C TYR A 54 7.18 -6.71 -5.21
N PRO A 55 7.94 -7.81 -5.09
CA PRO A 55 7.61 -9.09 -5.71
C PRO A 55 6.48 -9.85 -5.00
N PHE A 56 5.31 -9.89 -5.63
CA PHE A 56 4.59 -11.14 -5.75
C PHE A 56 4.79 -11.63 -7.16
N VAL A 57 5.72 -12.57 -7.34
CA VAL A 57 5.62 -13.54 -8.43
C VAL A 57 4.22 -14.11 -8.31
N ARG A 58 3.31 -13.71 -9.20
CA ARG A 58 2.25 -14.63 -9.60
C ARG A 58 3.02 -15.83 -10.12
N LYS A 59 3.13 -16.89 -9.31
CA LYS A 59 3.27 -18.22 -9.91
C LYS A 59 2.03 -18.30 -10.78
N ASN A 60 2.22 -18.16 -12.10
CA ASN A 60 1.27 -18.67 -13.07
C ASN A 60 0.79 -20.02 -12.52
N PRO A 61 -0.51 -20.28 -12.37
CA PRO A 61 -0.92 -21.68 -12.42
C PRO A 61 -0.39 -22.19 -13.76
N SER A 62 0.40 -23.27 -13.71
CA SER A 62 0.94 -23.90 -14.91
C SER A 62 -0.17 -24.02 -15.97
N PRO A 63 0.10 -23.70 -17.24
CA PRO A 63 -0.80 -24.15 -18.30
C PRO A 63 -0.71 -25.68 -18.33
N SER A 64 -1.64 -26.33 -17.63
CA SER A 64 -2.02 -27.70 -17.93
C SER A 64 -3.06 -27.63 -19.04
N GLU A 65 -2.59 -27.74 -20.27
CA GLU A 65 -2.99 -28.71 -21.32
C GLU A 65 -2.42 -28.28 -22.68
#